data_AF-Q93DU8-F1
#
_entry.id   AF-Q93DU8-F1
#
_cell.length_a   1.000
_cell.length_b   1.000
_cell.length_c   1.000
_cell.angle_alpha   90.00
_cell.angle_beta   90.00
_cell.angle_gamma   90.00
#
_symmetry.space_group_name_H-M   'P 1'
#
loop_
_entity.id
_entity.type
_entity.pdbx_description
1 polymer ?
#
loop_
_entity_poly.entity_id
_entity_poly.type
_entity_poly.pdbx_seq_one_letter_code
_entity_poly.pdbx_strand_id
1 'polypeptide(L)'
;MKKISKLNFILALCSISFSTIGYADQAMSAEFRSLDDCLSGIKESSGKELKIITNEPEEVSGFLSNGKGFGCQEKRSGTKGTYFEGWYMV
;
A
#
# COMPACT_ATOMS: atom_id res chain seq x y z
N MET A 1 30.45 -30.53 -34.78
CA MET A 1 29.14 -31.09 -35.18
C MET A 1 28.64 -32.01 -34.06
N LYS A 2 27.36 -31.88 -33.69
CA LYS A 2 26.65 -32.54 -32.57
C LYS A 2 26.92 -34.04 -32.41
N LYS A 3 26.93 -34.51 -31.16
CA LYS A 3 26.11 -35.67 -30.71
C LYS A 3 25.89 -35.62 -29.19
N ILE A 4 24.63 -35.50 -28.82
CA ILE A 4 24.09 -35.54 -27.46
C ILE A 4 23.71 -37.00 -27.14
N SER A 5 23.71 -37.34 -25.84
CA SER A 5 22.74 -38.23 -25.17
C SER A 5 23.25 -39.60 -24.72
N LYS A 6 23.28 -39.80 -23.39
CA LYS A 6 22.60 -40.86 -22.58
C LYS A 6 22.58 -40.36 -21.12
N LEU A 7 21.60 -39.56 -20.70
CA LEU A 7 20.32 -39.96 -20.09
C LEU A 7 20.46 -41.06 -19.00
N ASN A 8 20.45 -40.64 -17.73
CA ASN A 8 20.00 -41.37 -16.54
C ASN A 8 19.64 -40.29 -15.49
N PHE A 9 18.42 -39.76 -15.49
CA PHE A 9 17.23 -40.28 -14.79
C PHE A 9 17.44 -40.38 -13.27
N ILE A 10 17.44 -39.24 -12.58
CA ILE A 10 17.07 -39.18 -11.17
C ILE A 10 16.00 -38.09 -11.04
N LEU A 11 14.80 -38.55 -10.68
CA LEU A 11 13.58 -37.79 -10.51
C LEU A 11 13.76 -36.67 -9.49
N ALA A 12 13.78 -35.43 -9.97
CA ALA A 12 13.46 -34.28 -9.13
C ALA A 12 11.94 -34.29 -8.91
N LEU A 13 11.50 -34.69 -7.71
CA LEU A 13 10.17 -34.38 -7.20
C LEU A 13 10.03 -32.85 -7.14
N CYS A 14 9.59 -32.24 -8.24
CA CYS A 14 9.01 -30.91 -8.21
C CYS A 14 7.63 -31.02 -7.57
N SER A 15 7.59 -30.97 -6.24
CA SER A 15 6.41 -30.53 -5.50
C SER A 15 6.12 -29.09 -5.94
N ILE A 16 5.29 -28.94 -6.97
CA ILE A 16 4.79 -27.64 -7.41
C ILE A 16 3.81 -27.18 -6.34
N SER A 17 4.34 -26.48 -5.33
CA SER A 17 3.53 -25.67 -4.44
C SER A 17 2.93 -24.55 -5.28
N PHE A 18 1.71 -24.75 -5.78
CA PHE A 18 0.91 -23.66 -6.34
C PHE A 18 0.58 -22.70 -5.19
N SER A 19 1.46 -21.74 -4.95
CA SER A 19 1.15 -20.58 -4.13
C SER A 19 0.12 -19.76 -4.89
N THR A 20 -1.15 -19.86 -4.50
CA THR A 20 -2.16 -18.89 -4.94
C THR A 20 -1.70 -17.51 -4.45
N ILE A 21 -1.23 -16.68 -5.37
CA ILE A 21 -0.87 -15.28 -5.09
C ILE A 21 -2.18 -14.55 -4.82
N GLY A 22 -2.61 -14.57 -3.56
CA GLY A 22 -3.63 -13.64 -3.10
C GLY A 22 -3.00 -12.25 -3.10
N TYR A 23 -3.39 -11.40 -4.04
CA TYR A 23 -3.06 -9.98 -3.99
C TYR A 23 -3.86 -9.37 -2.83
N ALA A 24 -3.28 -9.39 -1.63
CA ALA A 24 -3.76 -8.57 -0.54
C ALA A 24 -3.57 -7.11 -0.96
N ASP A 25 -4.64 -6.32 -0.85
CA ASP A 25 -4.62 -4.89 -1.15
C ASP A 25 -3.55 -4.23 -0.26
N GLN A 26 -2.49 -3.70 -0.87
CA GLN A 26 -1.40 -3.08 -0.13
C GLN A 26 -1.83 -1.68 0.29
N ALA A 27 -1.55 -1.31 1.55
CA ALA A 27 -1.75 0.04 2.05
C ALA A 27 -0.39 0.72 2.21
N MET A 28 -0.29 1.96 1.74
CA MET A 28 0.84 2.85 1.96
C MET A 28 0.50 3.77 3.12
N SER A 29 1.44 4.05 4.02
CA SER A 29 1.23 4.98 5.14
C SER A 29 2.45 5.85 5.45
N ALA A 30 2.19 7.03 6.02
CA ALA A 30 3.21 8.00 6.44
C ALA A 30 2.70 8.91 7.58
N GLU A 31 3.63 9.50 8.34
CA GLU A 31 3.32 10.47 9.40
C GLU A 31 3.58 11.90 8.91
N PHE A 32 2.69 12.82 9.26
CA PHE A 32 2.71 14.22 8.85
C PHE A 32 2.52 15.15 10.04
N ARG A 33 3.02 16.39 9.92
CA ARG A 33 2.90 17.41 10.98
C ARG A 33 1.56 18.14 10.98
N SER A 34 0.86 18.12 9.86
CA SER A 34 -0.43 18.79 9.68
C SER A 34 -1.34 17.97 8.77
N LEU A 35 -2.64 18.28 8.85
CA LEU A 35 -3.65 17.68 7.98
C LEU A 35 -3.41 18.03 6.50
N ASP A 36 -3.06 19.28 6.20
CA ASP A 36 -2.76 19.74 4.83
C ASP A 36 -1.55 19.02 4.23
N ASP A 37 -0.49 18.82 5.02
CA ASP A 37 0.69 18.04 4.60
C ASP A 37 0.32 16.59 4.30
N CYS A 38 -0.56 16.00 5.12
CA CYS A 38 -1.05 14.65 4.91
C CYS A 38 -1.82 14.50 3.60
N LEU A 39 -2.79 15.38 3.36
CA LEU A 39 -3.58 15.36 2.12
C LEU A 39 -2.70 15.61 0.89
N SER A 40 -1.78 16.58 0.97
CA SER A 40 -0.84 16.87 -0.10
C SER A 40 0.09 15.68 -0.37
N GLY A 41 0.63 15.06 0.67
CA GLY A 41 1.49 13.89 0.56
C GLY A 41 0.80 12.68 -0.05
N ILE A 42 -0.47 12.41 0.30
CA ILE A 42 -1.26 11.34 -0.33
C ILE A 42 -1.53 11.67 -1.81
N LYS A 43 -1.91 12.91 -2.13
CA LYS A 43 -2.15 13.32 -3.53
C LYS A 43 -0.88 13.17 -4.38
N GLU A 44 0.26 13.62 -3.88
CA GLU A 44 1.55 13.53 -4.56
C GLU A 44 2.01 12.06 -4.72
N SER A 45 1.99 11.28 -3.63
CA SER A 45 2.47 9.89 -3.63
C SER A 45 1.59 8.95 -4.46
N SER A 46 0.27 9.13 -4.42
CA SER A 46 -0.66 8.31 -5.21
C SER A 46 -0.75 8.77 -6.68
N GLY A 47 -0.45 10.04 -6.96
CA GLY A 47 -0.71 10.67 -8.25
C GLY A 47 -2.20 10.68 -8.62
N LYS A 48 -3.09 10.64 -7.63
CA LYS A 48 -4.55 10.61 -7.80
C LYS A 48 -5.21 11.80 -7.13
N GLU A 49 -6.35 12.22 -7.69
CA GLU A 49 -7.21 13.21 -7.05
C GLU A 49 -7.93 12.61 -5.84
N LEU A 50 -8.14 13.43 -4.81
CA LEU A 50 -8.79 13.04 -3.57
C LEU A 50 -10.26 13.47 -3.59
N LYS A 51 -11.17 12.50 -3.46
CA LYS A 51 -12.60 12.74 -3.24
C LYS A 51 -12.89 12.59 -1.75
N ILE A 52 -12.97 13.71 -1.05
CA ILE A 52 -13.24 13.78 0.38
C ILE A 52 -14.70 13.37 0.67
N ILE A 53 -14.89 12.50 1.66
CA ILE A 53 -16.20 12.05 2.16
C ILE A 53 -16.39 12.51 3.61
N THR A 54 -15.39 12.27 4.45
CA THR A 54 -15.34 12.76 5.84
C THR A 54 -14.39 13.95 5.89
N ASN A 55 -14.82 15.04 6.53
CA ASN A 55 -14.05 16.27 6.65
C ASN A 55 -14.18 16.86 8.06
N GLU A 56 -13.52 16.22 9.02
CA GLU A 56 -13.45 16.66 10.41
C GLU A 56 -12.02 17.10 10.74
N PRO A 57 -11.81 17.98 11.74
CA PRO A 57 -10.47 18.47 12.08
C PRO A 57 -9.49 17.34 12.47
N GLU A 58 -10.02 16.29 13.09
CA GLU A 58 -9.26 15.14 13.59
C GLU A 58 -9.19 14.01 12.55
N GLU A 59 -10.03 14.04 11.52
CA GLU A 59 -10.07 13.01 10.49
C GLU A 59 -10.60 13.53 9.15
N VAL A 60 -9.81 13.33 8.09
CA VAL A 60 -10.28 13.47 6.71
C VAL A 60 -10.09 12.14 6.00
N SER A 61 -11.14 11.62 5.39
CA SER A 61 -11.10 10.35 4.67
C SER A 61 -11.99 10.36 3.43
N GLY A 62 -11.72 9.44 2.51
CA GLY A 62 -12.48 9.36 1.27
C GLY A 62 -11.88 8.40 0.26
N PHE A 63 -12.04 8.72 -1.02
CA PHE A 63 -11.59 7.89 -2.13
C PHE A 63 -10.62 8.62 -3.04
N LEU A 64 -9.59 7.91 -3.47
CA LEU A 64 -8.78 8.28 -4.63
C LEU A 64 -9.64 8.18 -5.90
N SER A 65 -9.22 8.84 -6.97
CA SER A 65 -9.95 8.82 -8.26
C SER A 65 -10.09 7.44 -8.91
N ASN A 66 -9.33 6.43 -8.47
CA ASN A 66 -9.46 5.03 -8.88
C ASN A 66 -10.42 4.21 -7.98
N GLY A 67 -11.10 4.85 -7.02
CA GLY A 67 -12.04 4.21 -6.10
C GLY A 67 -11.41 3.57 -4.86
N LYS A 68 -10.08 3.66 -4.70
CA LYS A 68 -9.36 3.18 -3.51
C LYS A 68 -9.52 4.13 -2.32
N GLY A 69 -9.53 3.60 -1.10
CA GLY A 69 -9.66 4.40 0.11
C GLY A 69 -8.39 5.16 0.48
N PHE A 70 -8.56 6.31 1.14
CA PHE A 70 -7.50 7.02 1.84
C PHE A 70 -8.01 7.63 3.15
N GLY A 71 -7.09 7.98 4.05
CA GLY A 71 -7.39 8.75 5.25
C GLY A 71 -6.20 9.48 5.83
N CYS A 72 -6.48 10.55 6.57
CA CYS A 72 -5.58 11.31 7.41
C CYS A 72 -6.22 11.42 8.79
N GLN A 73 -5.62 10.85 9.82
CA GLN A 73 -6.18 10.83 11.18
C GLN A 73 -5.21 11.46 12.19
N GLU A 74 -5.71 12.34 13.06
CA GLU A 74 -4.96 12.89 14.18
C GLU A 74 -4.56 11.76 15.14
N LYS A 75 -3.28 11.74 15.50
CA LYS A 75 -2.70 10.87 16.50
C LYS A 75 -1.96 11.70 17.53
N ARG A 76 -1.89 11.16 18.75
CA ARG A 76 -1.16 11.77 19.87
C ARG A 76 -0.13 10.79 20.40
N SER A 77 1.09 11.26 20.59
CA SER A 77 2.18 10.52 21.20
C SER A 77 2.87 11.39 22.23
N GLY A 78 3.23 10.82 23.38
CA GLY A 78 3.95 11.54 24.43
C GLY A 78 5.31 12.09 23.99
N THR A 79 5.94 11.51 22.97
CA THR A 79 7.26 11.93 22.47
C THR A 79 7.20 12.82 21.23
N LYS A 80 6.18 12.65 20.39
CA LYS A 80 6.03 13.39 19.12
C LYS A 80 5.02 14.54 19.19
N GLY A 81 4.22 14.60 20.26
CA GLY A 81 3.07 15.50 20.35
C GLY A 81 1.92 15.02 19.44
N THR A 82 1.18 15.97 18.88
CA THR A 82 0.12 15.72 17.91
C THR A 82 0.70 15.63 16.50
N TYR A 83 0.29 14.62 15.74
CA TYR A 83 0.67 14.40 14.34
C TYR A 83 -0.49 13.77 13.58
N PHE A 84 -0.40 13.69 12.26
CA PHE A 84 -1.40 13.01 11.42
C PHE A 84 -0.80 11.75 10.81
N GLU A 85 -1.53 10.64 10.90
CA GLU A 85 -1.20 9.41 10.19
C GLU A 85 -2.02 9.34 8.90
N GLY A 86 -1.33 9.40 7.76
CA GLY A 86 -1.90 9.28 6.44
C GLY A 86 -1.77 7.87 5.89
N TRP A 87 -2.81 7.39 5.21
CA TRP A 87 -2.78 6.10 4.51
C TRP A 87 -3.61 6.13 3.21
N TYR A 88 -3.25 5.28 2.25
CA TYR A 88 -4.08 4.99 1.07
C TYR A 88 -3.85 3.58 0.55
N MET A 89 -4.86 3.01 -0.11
CA MET A 89 -4.78 1.69 -0.76
C MET A 89 -4.22 1.82 -2.18
N VAL A 90 -3.32 0.93 -2.59
CA VAL A 90 -2.77 0.88 -3.97
C VAL A 90 -3.56 -0.05 -4.89
#